data_AF-A0A964P7T7-F1
#
_entry.id   AF-A0A964P7T7-F1
#
_cell.length_a   1.000
_cell.length_b   1.000
_cell.length_c   1.000
_cell.angle_alpha   90.00
_cell.angle_beta   90.00
_cell.angle_gamma   90.00
#
_symmetry.space_group_name_H-M   'P 1'
#
loop_
_entity.id
_entity.type
_entity.pdbx_description
1 polymer ?
#
loop_
_entity_poly.entity_id
_entity_poly.type
_entity_poly.pdbx_seq_one_letter_code
_entity_poly.pdbx_strand_id
1 'polypeptide(L)'
;MQIALIVALSLPWLNPFALRPAPAVVQSLLSVLGLACLLLLPLRRGGLATLAGVVAWAWLLSALLSSGLGLLQYFGLSGAWSPWVNSTLAGEAFANLRQRNHFASLVNIGLMSLLWLASNRQPNTDSPKQVSRPALPLRWLGLLFAAVLLGAGNAAASSRTGLLQLCLALALWLLLWRSSTRTEVRKLLLAAALSYLGAACLLPLLAGLGFGETGILSRLQDTQLMCQSRLIMWRNVLHLIGLQPWSGWGWGELDYAHFITLYPGARFCHILDNAHNLPLHLAVELGLPAALLLCGAALLLIARAKPWAEQHSTRQLAWGVLGVIALHSLLEYPLWYGPFQLAASLSLLLLWLSRAAASNSADHLLAGPYSSSSGWRLRSALALGLVAGAAYAAIDYARVLQFYLPASARTRLFSEPSLSSAHRSWLFGHWLDFAQATSTPVDAGNATRMQELNEAILHLSPEPRVIERIIRSAALLQRFDVAWFYLQRYQAAFPAEYADWQKRDKQP
;
A
#
# COMPACT_ATOMS: atom_id res chain seq x y z
N MET A 1 -1.28 -12.69 25.17
CA MET A 1 -1.75 -11.35 24.73
C MET A 1 -0.83 -10.69 23.71
N GLN A 2 0.46 -10.44 24.01
CA GLN A 2 1.39 -9.82 23.03
C GLN A 2 1.52 -10.62 21.72
N ILE A 3 1.60 -11.95 21.78
CA ILE A 3 1.63 -12.82 20.59
C ILE A 3 0.38 -12.64 19.72
N ALA A 4 -0.81 -12.60 20.32
CA ALA A 4 -2.05 -12.39 19.58
C ALA A 4 -2.07 -11.05 18.84
N LEU A 5 -1.50 -10.00 19.44
CA LEU A 5 -1.35 -8.69 18.79
C LEU A 5 -0.32 -8.70 17.67
N ILE A 6 0.81 -9.38 17.88
CA ILE A 6 1.81 -9.58 16.83
C ILE A 6 1.15 -10.25 15.62
N VAL A 7 0.37 -11.31 15.83
CA VAL A 7 -0.39 -11.98 14.78
C VAL A 7 -1.40 -11.02 14.14
N ALA A 8 -2.23 -10.34 14.94
CA ALA A 8 -3.25 -9.42 14.43
C ALA A 8 -2.67 -8.30 13.56
N LEU A 9 -1.52 -7.73 13.94
CA LEU A 9 -0.82 -6.70 13.16
C LEU A 9 -0.05 -7.27 11.96
N SER A 10 0.21 -8.57 11.93
CA SER A 10 0.85 -9.26 10.80
C SER A 10 -0.12 -9.68 9.71
N LEU A 11 -1.38 -9.99 10.07
CA LEU A 11 -2.41 -10.45 9.14
C LEU A 11 -2.60 -9.53 7.90
N PRO A 12 -2.64 -8.19 8.02
CA PRO A 12 -2.79 -7.32 6.86
C PRO A 12 -1.67 -7.46 5.82
N TRP A 13 -0.46 -7.82 6.26
CA TRP A 13 0.70 -8.01 5.39
C TRP A 13 0.73 -9.39 4.71
N LEU A 14 0.13 -10.38 5.36
CA LEU A 14 0.18 -11.79 4.94
C LEU A 14 -1.09 -12.25 4.20
N ASN A 15 -2.15 -11.44 4.20
CA ASN A 15 -3.44 -11.78 3.60
C ASN A 15 -3.32 -12.11 2.09
N PRO A 16 -3.65 -13.34 1.66
CA PRO A 16 -3.59 -13.70 0.24
C PRO A 16 -4.82 -13.23 -0.54
N PHE A 17 -5.93 -12.94 0.13
CA PHE A 17 -7.23 -12.77 -0.52
C PHE A 17 -7.44 -11.38 -1.10
N ALA A 18 -7.96 -11.35 -2.34
CA ALA A 18 -8.18 -10.15 -3.13
C ALA A 18 -9.48 -10.28 -3.92
N LEU A 19 -10.59 -9.87 -3.33
CA LEU A 19 -11.91 -9.98 -3.96
C LEU A 19 -12.15 -8.75 -4.83
N ARG A 20 -12.60 -8.93 -6.08
CA ARG A 20 -13.11 -7.86 -6.95
C ARG A 20 -14.52 -7.46 -6.49
N PRO A 21 -14.99 -6.21 -6.71
CA PRO A 21 -14.37 -5.16 -7.51
C PRO A 21 -13.26 -4.37 -6.82
N ALA A 22 -13.18 -4.39 -5.48
CA ALA A 22 -12.22 -3.60 -4.71
C ALA A 22 -11.21 -4.49 -3.95
N PRO A 23 -10.08 -4.87 -4.57
CA PRO A 23 -9.15 -5.89 -4.05
C PRO A 23 -8.40 -5.49 -2.76
N ALA A 24 -8.47 -4.22 -2.35
CA ALA A 24 -7.84 -3.69 -1.14
C ALA A 24 -8.74 -3.78 0.11
N VAL A 25 -10.04 -4.06 -0.03
CA VAL A 25 -11.02 -4.00 1.07
C VAL A 25 -10.67 -4.97 2.19
N VAL A 26 -10.45 -6.24 1.88
CA VAL A 26 -10.12 -7.27 2.89
C VAL A 26 -8.87 -6.88 3.68
N GLN A 27 -7.85 -6.40 2.98
CA GLN A 27 -6.58 -5.98 3.60
C GLN A 27 -6.77 -4.75 4.51
N SER A 28 -7.62 -3.82 4.09
CA SER A 28 -7.94 -2.61 4.86
C SER A 28 -8.75 -2.94 6.12
N LEU A 29 -9.74 -3.84 6.01
CA LEU A 29 -10.51 -4.35 7.15
C LEU A 29 -9.60 -5.02 8.18
N LEU A 30 -8.67 -5.88 7.75
CA LEU A 30 -7.70 -6.50 8.64
C LEU A 30 -6.81 -5.46 9.34
N SER A 31 -6.45 -4.38 8.64
CA SER A 31 -5.65 -3.28 9.22
C SER A 31 -6.41 -2.53 10.32
N VAL A 32 -7.69 -2.25 10.08
CA VAL A 32 -8.60 -1.63 11.07
C VAL A 32 -8.79 -2.54 12.28
N LEU A 33 -9.01 -3.84 12.06
CA LEU A 33 -9.13 -4.82 13.15
C LEU A 33 -7.83 -4.95 13.96
N GLY A 34 -6.67 -4.94 13.29
CA GLY A 34 -5.37 -4.91 13.96
C GLY A 34 -5.19 -3.69 14.85
N LEU A 35 -5.62 -2.51 14.39
CA LEU A 35 -5.64 -1.28 15.19
C LEU A 35 -6.60 -1.38 16.38
N ALA A 36 -7.81 -1.92 16.19
CA ALA A 36 -8.78 -2.11 17.26
C ALA A 36 -8.23 -3.05 18.35
N CYS A 37 -7.60 -4.17 17.97
CA CYS A 37 -6.92 -5.06 18.90
C CYS A 37 -5.82 -4.33 19.69
N LEU A 38 -5.05 -3.47 19.05
CA LEU A 38 -4.00 -2.68 19.71
C LEU A 38 -4.56 -1.70 20.75
N LEU A 39 -5.70 -1.06 20.47
CA LEU A 39 -6.36 -0.16 21.43
C LEU A 39 -6.77 -0.87 22.73
N LEU A 40 -7.11 -2.16 22.62
CA LEU A 40 -7.48 -3.01 23.75
C LEU A 40 -6.27 -3.55 24.54
N LEU A 41 -5.04 -3.28 24.10
CA LEU A 41 -3.83 -3.69 24.84
C LEU A 41 -3.77 -2.93 26.18
N PRO A 42 -3.71 -3.62 27.34
CA PRO A 42 -3.42 -2.98 28.61
C PRO A 42 -1.91 -2.70 28.70
N LEU A 43 -1.50 -1.47 28.36
CA LEU A 43 -0.14 -0.99 28.59
C LEU A 43 0.03 -0.65 30.08
N ARG A 44 0.81 -1.46 30.81
CA ARG A 44 1.28 -1.15 32.18
C ARG A 44 2.56 -0.29 32.12
N ARG A 45 3.15 0.04 33.28
CA ARG A 45 4.49 0.69 33.38
C ARG A 45 5.48 -0.03 32.45
N GLY A 46 6.21 0.72 31.61
CA GLY A 46 7.01 0.16 30.49
C GLY A 46 6.26 0.01 29.16
N GLY A 47 5.08 0.65 29.03
CA GLY A 47 4.17 0.52 27.89
C GLY A 47 4.78 0.87 26.53
N LEU A 48 5.63 1.90 26.45
CA LEU A 48 6.26 2.30 25.18
C LEU A 48 7.19 1.22 24.63
N ALA A 49 8.05 0.63 25.47
CA ALA A 49 8.94 -0.45 25.06
C ALA A 49 8.17 -1.71 24.66
N THR A 50 7.07 -1.99 25.35
CA THR A 50 6.17 -3.10 25.02
C THR A 50 5.49 -2.88 23.66
N LEU A 51 4.95 -1.69 23.43
CA LEU A 51 4.31 -1.31 22.17
C LEU A 51 5.31 -1.40 21.00
N ALA A 52 6.48 -0.78 21.16
CA ALA A 52 7.55 -0.83 20.17
C ALA A 52 7.97 -2.28 19.87
N GLY A 53 8.08 -3.13 20.90
CA GLY A 53 8.37 -4.55 20.75
C GLY A 53 7.31 -5.31 19.96
N VAL A 54 6.02 -5.12 20.30
CA VAL A 54 4.91 -5.77 19.58
C VAL A 54 4.89 -5.35 18.11
N VAL A 55 5.03 -4.06 17.83
CA VAL A 55 5.03 -3.52 16.47
C VAL A 55 6.25 -4.01 15.67
N ALA A 56 7.45 -3.94 16.24
CA ALA A 56 8.67 -4.42 15.60
C ALA A 56 8.62 -5.92 15.29
N TRP A 57 8.13 -6.74 16.24
CA TRP A 57 7.98 -8.17 16.00
C TRP A 57 6.92 -8.49 14.96
N ALA A 58 5.80 -7.76 14.91
CA ALA A 58 4.78 -7.94 13.88
C ALA A 58 5.33 -7.67 12.47
N TRP A 59 6.04 -6.55 12.31
CA TRP A 59 6.66 -6.19 11.04
C TRP A 59 7.78 -7.16 10.65
N LEU A 60 8.65 -7.54 11.59
CA LEU A 60 9.71 -8.51 11.33
C LEU A 60 9.14 -9.87 10.93
N LEU A 61 8.15 -10.39 11.68
CA LEU A 61 7.50 -11.66 11.35
C LEU A 61 6.86 -11.62 9.96
N SER A 62 6.12 -10.55 9.66
CA SER A 62 5.48 -10.34 8.37
C SER A 62 6.50 -10.33 7.23
N ALA A 63 7.62 -9.63 7.41
CA ALA A 63 8.69 -9.52 6.43
C ALA A 63 9.45 -10.84 6.22
N LEU A 64 9.74 -11.60 7.28
CA LEU A 64 10.43 -12.89 7.18
C LEU A 64 9.56 -13.94 6.49
N LEU A 65 8.29 -14.05 6.91
CA LEU A 65 7.34 -14.96 6.26
C LEU A 65 7.16 -14.57 4.78
N SER A 66 6.95 -13.29 4.49
CA SER A 66 6.83 -12.81 3.11
C SER A 66 8.11 -13.04 2.29
N SER A 67 9.29 -12.95 2.90
CA SER A 67 10.56 -13.24 2.22
C SER A 67 10.66 -14.71 1.84
N GLY A 68 10.25 -15.62 2.74
CA GLY A 68 10.14 -17.05 2.43
C GLY A 68 9.15 -17.33 1.30
N LEU A 69 7.95 -16.72 1.36
CA LEU A 69 6.94 -16.84 0.30
C LEU A 69 7.43 -16.28 -1.04
N GLY A 70 8.13 -15.14 -1.02
CA GLY A 70 8.70 -14.52 -2.20
C GLY A 70 9.78 -15.38 -2.86
N LEU A 71 10.61 -16.07 -2.08
CA LEU A 71 11.59 -17.02 -2.62
C LEU A 71 10.89 -18.25 -3.22
N LEU A 72 9.84 -18.79 -2.57
CA LEU A 72 9.04 -19.87 -3.15
C LEU A 72 8.40 -19.46 -4.49
N GLN A 73 7.89 -18.24 -4.58
CA GLN A 73 7.36 -17.67 -5.82
C GLN A 73 8.43 -17.54 -6.90
N TYR A 74 9.60 -17.02 -6.54
CA TYR A 74 10.70 -16.81 -7.47
C TYR A 74 11.12 -18.11 -8.17
N PHE A 75 11.10 -19.24 -7.45
CA PHE A 75 11.39 -20.57 -8.00
C PHE A 75 10.18 -21.29 -8.62
N GLY A 76 9.01 -20.63 -8.73
CA GLY A 76 7.81 -21.23 -9.30
C GLY A 76 7.13 -22.31 -8.43
N LEU A 77 7.48 -22.38 -7.14
CA LEU A 77 7.00 -23.40 -6.20
C LEU A 77 5.73 -22.99 -5.43
N SER A 78 5.25 -21.76 -5.62
CA SER A 78 4.10 -21.22 -4.88
C SER A 78 2.77 -21.91 -5.21
N GLY A 79 2.64 -22.51 -6.40
CA GLY A 79 1.39 -23.13 -6.86
C GLY A 79 0.87 -24.23 -5.93
N ALA A 80 1.77 -24.98 -5.28
CA ALA A 80 1.42 -26.05 -4.32
C ALA A 80 0.74 -25.53 -3.04
N TRP A 81 0.81 -24.22 -2.77
CA TRP A 81 0.31 -23.58 -1.56
C TRP A 81 -0.94 -22.72 -1.81
N SER A 82 -1.54 -22.82 -3.00
CA SER A 82 -2.80 -22.16 -3.31
C SER A 82 -3.94 -22.67 -2.41
N PRO A 83 -4.85 -21.82 -1.90
CA PRO A 83 -4.97 -20.38 -2.15
C PRO A 83 -4.23 -19.49 -1.14
N TRP A 84 -3.43 -20.07 -0.24
CA TRP A 84 -2.79 -19.36 0.88
C TRP A 84 -1.56 -18.55 0.47
N VAL A 85 -0.97 -18.90 -0.67
CA VAL A 85 0.12 -18.17 -1.30
C VAL A 85 -0.30 -17.81 -2.72
N ASN A 86 -0.20 -16.52 -3.06
CA ASN A 86 -0.46 -16.08 -4.44
C ASN A 86 0.56 -16.67 -5.40
N SER A 87 0.12 -17.01 -6.61
CA SER A 87 0.99 -17.54 -7.67
C SER A 87 1.45 -16.45 -8.63
N THR A 88 2.65 -16.64 -9.17
CA THR A 88 3.26 -15.77 -10.19
C THR A 88 4.19 -16.59 -11.08
N LEU A 89 4.65 -15.99 -12.18
CA LEU A 89 5.68 -16.58 -13.03
C LEU A 89 7.02 -16.72 -12.29
N ALA A 90 7.79 -17.75 -12.63
CA ALA A 90 9.15 -17.92 -12.11
C ALA A 90 10.02 -16.70 -12.45
N GLY A 91 10.92 -16.34 -11.53
CA GLY A 91 11.70 -15.09 -11.61
C GLY A 91 10.98 -13.85 -11.07
N GLU A 92 9.73 -13.97 -10.65
CA GLU A 92 8.97 -12.87 -10.02
C GLU A 92 8.64 -13.17 -8.56
N ALA A 93 8.70 -12.15 -7.70
CA ALA A 93 8.33 -12.29 -6.29
C ALA A 93 7.62 -11.03 -5.77
N PHE A 94 6.48 -11.24 -5.10
CA PHE A 94 5.72 -10.18 -4.44
C PHE A 94 4.98 -10.65 -3.17
N ALA A 95 5.24 -11.87 -2.71
CA ALA A 95 4.56 -12.55 -1.60
C ALA A 95 3.03 -12.46 -1.74
N ASN A 96 2.30 -12.25 -0.65
CA ASN A 96 0.84 -12.05 -0.67
C ASN A 96 0.41 -10.59 -0.91
N LEU A 97 1.38 -9.67 -1.03
CA LEU A 97 1.11 -8.25 -1.28
C LEU A 97 0.79 -7.93 -2.74
N ARG A 98 0.99 -8.87 -3.66
CA ARG A 98 0.60 -8.79 -5.08
C ARG A 98 1.19 -7.60 -5.85
N GLN A 99 2.19 -6.95 -5.28
CA GLN A 99 2.90 -5.82 -5.86
C GLN A 99 4.34 -5.80 -5.33
N ARG A 100 5.32 -5.79 -6.25
CA ARG A 100 6.74 -5.99 -5.91
C ARG A 100 7.30 -4.89 -5.01
N ASN A 101 6.85 -3.64 -5.20
CA ASN A 101 7.32 -2.50 -4.41
C ASN A 101 6.76 -2.53 -2.97
N HIS A 102 5.53 -3.01 -2.77
CA HIS A 102 4.96 -3.26 -1.45
C HIS A 102 5.75 -4.33 -0.71
N PHE A 103 6.05 -5.45 -1.39
CA PHE A 103 6.85 -6.52 -0.82
C PHE A 103 8.26 -6.03 -0.42
N ALA A 104 8.96 -5.36 -1.32
CA ALA A 104 10.26 -4.76 -1.03
C ALA A 104 10.23 -3.78 0.15
N SER A 105 9.16 -2.97 0.25
CA SER A 105 8.99 -2.04 1.37
C SER A 105 8.73 -2.74 2.70
N LEU A 106 7.90 -3.79 2.71
CA LEU A 106 7.70 -4.61 3.90
C LEU A 106 9.03 -5.23 4.36
N VAL A 107 9.83 -5.75 3.43
CA VAL A 107 11.14 -6.34 3.75
C VAL A 107 12.07 -5.31 4.40
N ASN A 108 12.11 -4.08 3.88
CA ASN A 108 12.89 -3.00 4.48
C ASN A 108 12.32 -2.53 5.84
N ILE A 109 11.00 -2.49 6.02
CA ILE A 109 10.37 -2.23 7.33
C ILE A 109 10.74 -3.33 8.34
N GLY A 110 10.76 -4.59 7.90
CA GLY A 110 11.25 -5.73 8.67
C GLY A 110 12.73 -5.58 9.05
N LEU A 111 13.57 -5.09 8.12
CA LEU A 111 14.96 -4.79 8.40
C LEU A 111 15.10 -3.72 9.49
N MET A 112 14.36 -2.60 9.41
CA MET A 112 14.35 -1.58 10.48
C MET A 112 13.99 -2.19 11.84
N SER A 113 13.02 -3.09 11.85
CA SER A 113 12.58 -3.80 13.05
C SER A 113 13.66 -4.73 13.61
N LEU A 114 14.39 -5.43 12.73
CA LEU A 114 15.54 -6.27 13.10
C LEU A 114 16.69 -5.43 13.70
N LEU A 115 17.01 -4.29 13.10
CA LEU A 115 18.05 -3.39 13.60
C LEU A 115 17.66 -2.79 14.95
N TRP A 116 16.39 -2.49 15.16
CA TRP A 116 15.87 -2.08 16.46
C TRP A 116 16.07 -3.15 17.53
N LEU A 117 15.75 -4.43 17.24
CA LEU A 117 15.97 -5.54 18.17
C LEU A 117 17.45 -5.72 18.56
N ALA A 118 18.37 -5.46 17.62
CA ALA A 118 19.81 -5.49 17.89
C ALA A 118 20.27 -4.28 18.73
N SER A 119 19.67 -3.12 18.50
CA SER A 119 19.96 -1.87 19.22
C SER A 119 19.42 -1.85 20.64
N ASN A 120 18.25 -2.46 20.86
CA ASN A 120 17.52 -2.38 22.13
C ASN A 120 17.90 -3.48 23.14
N ARG A 121 19.13 -4.01 23.04
CA ARG A 121 19.68 -4.90 24.08
C ARG A 121 19.79 -4.15 25.40
N GLN A 122 19.05 -4.62 26.41
CA GLN A 122 19.34 -4.31 27.81
C GLN A 122 20.81 -4.69 28.07
N PRO A 123 21.62 -3.77 28.62
CA PRO A 123 22.86 -4.18 29.26
C PRO A 123 22.48 -5.24 30.29
N ASN A 124 23.23 -6.33 30.35
CA ASN A 124 23.05 -7.35 31.36
C ASN A 124 23.26 -6.67 32.72
N THR A 125 22.19 -6.17 33.35
CA THR A 125 22.27 -5.54 34.66
C THR A 125 22.52 -6.65 35.67
N ASP A 126 23.76 -6.69 36.13
CA ASP A 126 24.32 -7.45 37.24
C ASP A 126 23.29 -8.17 38.11
N SER A 127 23.18 -9.48 37.87
CA SER A 127 22.94 -10.46 38.93
C SER A 127 24.03 -11.53 38.74
N PRO A 128 25.12 -11.51 39.52
CA PRO A 128 26.27 -12.39 39.33
C PRO A 128 26.00 -13.86 39.69
N LYS A 129 24.74 -14.31 39.70
CA LYS A 129 24.31 -15.65 40.06
C LYS A 129 23.16 -16.13 39.19
N GLN A 130 23.42 -16.34 37.90
CA GLN A 130 22.70 -17.40 37.20
C GLN A 130 23.55 -17.99 36.07
N VAL A 131 23.90 -19.25 36.30
CA VAL A 131 24.64 -20.18 35.47
C VAL A 131 24.38 -19.97 33.97
N SER A 132 25.49 -19.76 33.27
CA SER A 132 25.70 -19.74 31.84
C SER A 132 24.81 -20.75 31.09
N ARG A 133 23.80 -20.26 30.37
CA ARG A 133 23.29 -20.94 29.17
C ARG A 133 23.88 -20.26 27.94
N PRO A 134 24.43 -21.00 26.95
CA PRO A 134 25.00 -20.44 25.73
C PRO A 134 23.89 -20.03 24.75
N ALA A 135 22.95 -19.18 25.18
CA ALA A 135 21.85 -18.67 24.34
C ALA A 135 22.29 -17.49 23.43
N LEU A 136 23.47 -16.92 23.69
CA LEU A 136 24.06 -15.83 22.91
C LEU A 136 24.39 -16.20 21.44
N PRO A 137 25.03 -17.36 21.13
CA PRO A 137 25.33 -17.73 19.74
C PRO A 137 24.07 -18.02 18.92
N LEU A 138 23.11 -18.78 19.46
CA LEU A 138 21.92 -19.18 18.71
C LEU A 138 21.00 -17.99 18.39
N ARG A 139 20.82 -17.06 19.34
CA ARG A 139 20.06 -15.83 19.09
C ARG A 139 20.75 -14.96 18.04
N TRP A 140 22.07 -14.82 18.08
CA TRP A 140 22.80 -14.01 17.10
C TRP A 140 22.76 -14.66 15.71
N LEU A 141 22.86 -15.99 15.62
CA LEU A 141 22.66 -16.74 14.38
C LEU A 141 21.26 -16.52 13.81
N GLY A 142 20.22 -16.49 14.66
CA GLY A 142 18.86 -16.17 14.25
C GLY A 142 18.71 -14.75 13.69
N LEU A 143 19.36 -13.75 14.30
CA LEU A 143 19.36 -12.37 13.78
C LEU A 143 20.10 -12.26 12.45
N LEU A 144 21.25 -12.94 12.31
CA LEU A 144 21.97 -13.01 11.03
C LEU A 144 21.12 -13.66 9.95
N PHE A 145 20.53 -14.82 10.25
CA PHE A 145 19.68 -15.53 9.31
C PHE A 145 18.52 -14.64 8.85
N ALA A 146 17.89 -13.91 9.78
CA ALA A 146 16.87 -12.94 9.45
C ALA A 146 17.41 -11.82 8.52
N ALA A 147 18.60 -11.26 8.79
CA ALA A 147 19.20 -10.24 7.93
C ALA A 147 19.48 -10.75 6.51
N VAL A 148 20.01 -11.96 6.39
CA VAL A 148 20.27 -12.63 5.10
C VAL A 148 18.95 -12.90 4.37
N LEU A 149 17.96 -13.47 5.04
CA LEU A 149 16.67 -13.76 4.43
C LEU A 149 15.97 -12.48 3.92
N LEU A 150 16.03 -11.39 4.68
CA LEU A 150 15.49 -10.09 4.25
C LEU A 150 16.30 -9.52 3.07
N GLY A 151 17.63 -9.62 3.09
CA GLY A 151 18.47 -9.21 1.96
C GLY A 151 18.12 -9.95 0.67
N ALA A 152 18.02 -11.29 0.75
CA ALA A 152 17.62 -12.14 -0.37
C ALA A 152 16.18 -11.89 -0.83
N GLY A 153 15.23 -11.71 0.10
CA GLY A 153 13.84 -11.38 -0.23
C GLY A 153 13.71 -10.04 -0.96
N ASN A 154 14.47 -9.02 -0.53
CA ASN A 154 14.49 -7.72 -1.21
C ASN A 154 15.08 -7.82 -2.63
N ALA A 155 16.10 -8.67 -2.83
CA ALA A 155 16.65 -8.93 -4.16
C ALA A 155 15.65 -9.69 -5.05
N ALA A 156 15.00 -10.73 -4.53
CA ALA A 156 13.97 -11.50 -5.25
C ALA A 156 12.82 -10.59 -5.74
N ALA A 157 12.43 -9.58 -4.95
CA ALA A 157 11.42 -8.60 -5.33
C ALA A 157 11.76 -7.82 -6.61
N SER A 158 13.04 -7.75 -7.00
CA SER A 158 13.49 -7.06 -8.22
C SER A 158 12.98 -5.62 -8.34
N SER A 159 13.04 -4.88 -7.24
CA SER A 159 12.49 -3.52 -7.08
C SER A 159 13.58 -2.47 -6.88
N ARG A 160 13.58 -1.42 -7.72
CA ARG A 160 14.43 -0.23 -7.54
C ARG A 160 14.12 0.50 -6.23
N THR A 161 12.83 0.57 -5.87
CA THR A 161 12.36 1.13 -4.60
C THR A 161 12.98 0.38 -3.42
N GLY A 162 13.01 -0.96 -3.48
CA GLY A 162 13.64 -1.80 -2.46
C GLY A 162 15.14 -1.57 -2.27
N LEU A 163 15.88 -1.37 -3.37
CA LEU A 163 17.30 -1.01 -3.32
C LEU A 163 17.50 0.37 -2.68
N LEU A 164 16.73 1.38 -3.12
CA LEU A 164 16.81 2.72 -2.57
C LEU A 164 16.49 2.76 -1.07
N GLN A 165 15.55 1.94 -0.60
CA GLN A 165 15.22 1.81 0.82
C GLN A 165 16.34 1.13 1.62
N LEU A 166 17.04 0.15 1.03
CA LEU A 166 18.22 -0.45 1.66
C LEU A 166 19.38 0.57 1.74
N CYS A 167 19.60 1.35 0.68
CA CYS A 167 20.57 2.46 0.69
C CYS A 167 20.20 3.51 1.74
N LEU A 168 18.91 3.83 1.90
CA LEU A 168 18.41 4.69 2.96
C LEU A 168 18.76 4.11 4.35
N ALA A 169 18.52 2.81 4.58
CA ALA A 169 18.88 2.14 5.83
C ALA A 169 20.38 2.28 6.13
N LEU A 170 21.23 2.03 5.13
CA LEU A 170 22.68 2.19 5.24
C LEU A 170 23.07 3.64 5.57
N ALA A 171 22.51 4.63 4.86
CA ALA A 171 22.79 6.04 5.10
C ALA A 171 22.35 6.49 6.50
N LEU A 172 21.15 6.10 6.94
CA LEU A 172 20.62 6.43 8.27
C LEU A 172 21.53 5.89 9.37
N TRP A 173 21.89 4.60 9.36
CA TRP A 173 22.66 4.00 10.47
C TRP A 173 24.18 4.19 10.38
N LEU A 174 24.76 4.24 9.17
CA LEU A 174 26.22 4.34 9.01
C LEU A 174 26.71 5.79 8.94
N LEU A 175 25.87 6.74 8.54
CA LEU A 175 26.23 8.15 8.40
C LEU A 175 25.56 9.01 9.47
N LEU A 176 24.22 9.03 9.48
CA LEU A 176 23.46 9.99 10.29
C LEU A 176 23.40 9.60 11.77
N TRP A 177 23.18 8.32 12.06
CA TRP A 177 23.06 7.77 13.42
C TRP A 177 24.31 7.03 13.89
N ARG A 178 25.46 7.30 13.25
CA ARG A 178 26.73 6.60 13.50
C ARG A 178 27.14 6.53 14.98
N SER A 179 26.83 7.59 15.74
CA SER A 179 27.18 7.75 17.16
C SER A 179 26.42 6.81 18.08
N SER A 180 25.17 6.47 17.75
CA SER A 180 24.33 5.53 18.50
C SER A 180 24.42 4.10 17.97
N THR A 181 25.03 3.90 16.79
CA THR A 181 25.00 2.64 16.07
C THR A 181 26.00 1.64 16.63
N ARG A 182 25.47 0.58 17.23
CA ARG A 182 26.24 -0.55 17.77
C ARG A 182 26.87 -1.41 16.67
N THR A 183 27.94 -2.11 16.99
CA THR A 183 28.67 -2.99 16.05
C THR A 183 27.77 -4.09 15.47
N GLU A 184 26.85 -4.64 16.25
CA GLU A 184 25.91 -5.67 15.82
C GLU A 184 24.97 -5.17 14.74
N VAL A 185 24.52 -3.92 14.84
CA VAL A 185 23.66 -3.28 13.83
C VAL A 185 24.42 -3.14 12.52
N ARG A 186 25.69 -2.73 12.58
CA ARG A 186 26.56 -2.65 11.39
C ARG A 186 26.76 -4.01 10.73
N LYS A 187 26.98 -5.06 11.53
CA LYS A 187 27.12 -6.45 11.05
C LYS A 187 25.84 -6.94 10.36
N LEU A 188 24.67 -6.67 10.94
CA LEU A 188 23.38 -7.06 10.36
C LEU A 188 23.08 -6.31 9.06
N LEU A 189 23.37 -5.00 9.02
CA LEU A 189 23.26 -4.20 7.80
C LEU A 189 24.19 -4.71 6.69
N LEU A 190 25.44 -5.01 7.03
CA LEU A 190 26.40 -5.57 6.09
C LEU A 190 25.93 -6.95 5.59
N ALA A 191 25.44 -7.82 6.48
CA ALA A 191 24.89 -9.12 6.10
C ALA A 191 23.70 -9.00 5.14
N ALA A 192 22.76 -8.08 5.42
CA ALA A 192 21.63 -7.81 4.54
C ALA A 192 22.07 -7.26 3.18
N ALA A 193 23.03 -6.33 3.15
CA ALA A 193 23.56 -5.73 1.92
C ALA A 193 24.33 -6.74 1.06
N LEU A 194 25.23 -7.52 1.66
CA LEU A 194 25.95 -8.59 0.97
C LEU A 194 25.00 -9.67 0.47
N SER A 195 24.00 -10.03 1.28
CA SER A 195 22.98 -10.99 0.85
C SER A 195 22.14 -10.46 -0.31
N TYR A 196 21.78 -9.17 -0.32
CA TYR A 196 21.08 -8.57 -1.45
C TYR A 196 21.91 -8.65 -2.73
N LEU A 197 23.18 -8.21 -2.68
CA LEU A 197 24.08 -8.24 -3.83
C LEU A 197 24.32 -9.66 -4.33
N GLY A 198 24.59 -10.59 -3.42
CA GLY A 198 24.77 -12.01 -3.74
C GLY A 198 23.52 -12.63 -4.35
N ALA A 199 22.35 -12.40 -3.75
CA ALA A 199 21.07 -12.94 -4.24
C ALA A 199 20.66 -12.33 -5.58
N ALA A 200 20.94 -11.05 -5.84
CA ALA A 200 20.65 -10.41 -7.12
C ALA A 200 21.40 -11.09 -8.29
N CYS A 201 22.58 -11.67 -8.03
CA CYS A 201 23.34 -12.43 -9.02
C CYS A 201 22.99 -13.93 -9.00
N LEU A 202 22.82 -14.52 -7.81
CA LEU A 202 22.69 -15.97 -7.64
C LEU A 202 21.27 -16.49 -7.91
N LEU A 203 20.23 -15.72 -7.58
CA LEU A 203 18.85 -16.18 -7.77
C LEU A 203 18.49 -16.45 -9.24
N PRO A 204 18.81 -15.57 -10.23
CA PRO A 204 18.59 -15.88 -11.63
C PRO A 204 19.29 -17.18 -12.08
N LEU A 205 20.56 -17.35 -11.70
CA LEU A 205 21.33 -18.56 -12.00
C LEU A 205 20.68 -19.83 -11.45
N LEU A 206 20.27 -19.81 -10.17
CA LEU A 206 19.63 -20.94 -9.52
C LEU A 206 18.24 -21.26 -10.09
N ALA A 207 17.55 -20.27 -10.62
CA ALA A 207 16.26 -20.44 -11.28
C ALA A 207 16.39 -20.88 -12.75
N GLY A 208 17.62 -21.04 -13.27
CA GLY A 208 17.86 -21.38 -14.68
C GLY A 208 17.54 -20.23 -15.65
N LEU A 209 17.49 -19.00 -15.15
CA LEU A 209 17.22 -17.78 -15.93
C LEU A 209 18.56 -17.16 -16.36
N GLY A 210 18.63 -16.61 -17.57
CA GLY A 210 19.84 -15.95 -18.06
C GLY A 210 20.22 -14.72 -17.22
N PHE A 211 21.53 -14.46 -17.11
CA PHE A 211 22.03 -13.25 -16.46
C PHE A 211 21.48 -12.01 -17.17
N GLY A 212 20.70 -11.20 -16.46
CA GLY A 212 20.09 -10.00 -17.03
C GLY A 212 18.80 -10.23 -17.83
N GLU A 213 18.28 -11.46 -17.91
CA GLU A 213 16.93 -11.71 -18.46
C GLU A 213 15.84 -11.35 -17.44
N THR A 214 16.15 -11.48 -16.15
CA THR A 214 15.28 -11.14 -15.03
C THR A 214 16.00 -10.24 -14.03
N GLY A 215 15.23 -9.57 -13.17
CA GLY A 215 15.77 -8.73 -12.11
C GLY A 215 15.86 -7.24 -12.42
N ILE A 216 16.68 -6.53 -11.63
CA ILE A 216 16.82 -5.07 -11.71
C ILE A 216 17.61 -4.60 -12.94
N LEU A 217 18.50 -5.46 -13.45
CA LEU A 217 19.37 -5.21 -14.60
C LEU A 217 18.58 -5.26 -15.92
N SER A 218 17.70 -6.24 -16.10
CA SER A 218 16.83 -6.33 -17.29
C SER A 218 15.96 -5.09 -17.42
N ARG A 219 15.44 -4.57 -16.30
CA ARG A 219 14.63 -3.34 -16.25
C ARG A 219 15.40 -2.08 -16.67
N LEU A 220 16.72 -2.05 -16.51
CA LEU A 220 17.53 -0.92 -17.00
C LEU A 220 17.68 -0.96 -18.52
N GLN A 221 17.54 -2.14 -19.13
CA GLN A 221 17.62 -2.38 -20.57
C GLN A 221 16.25 -2.35 -21.25
N ASP A 222 15.17 -2.53 -20.48
CA ASP A 222 13.79 -2.60 -20.98
C ASP A 222 13.35 -1.24 -21.57
N THR A 223 13.35 -1.17 -22.90
CA THR A 223 12.75 -0.07 -23.68
C THR A 223 11.23 -0.17 -23.58
N GLN A 224 10.67 0.27 -22.45
CA GLN A 224 9.23 0.48 -22.32
C GLN A 224 8.74 1.34 -23.50
N LEU A 225 7.55 1.03 -24.03
CA LEU A 225 6.88 1.89 -25.01
C LEU A 225 6.98 3.34 -24.53
N MET A 226 7.32 4.27 -25.43
CA MET A 226 7.56 5.67 -25.05
C MET A 226 6.42 6.23 -24.18
N CYS A 227 5.16 5.89 -24.50
CA CYS A 227 3.97 6.30 -23.75
C CYS A 227 3.82 5.71 -22.34
N GLN A 228 4.57 4.67 -21.95
CA GLN A 228 4.54 4.07 -20.61
C GLN A 228 5.61 4.67 -19.68
N SER A 229 6.35 5.68 -20.15
CA SER A 229 7.35 6.38 -19.35
C SER A 229 6.73 7.18 -18.22
N ARG A 230 7.31 7.08 -17.01
CA ARG A 230 6.98 7.91 -15.84
C ARG A 230 7.12 9.41 -16.14
N LEU A 231 8.05 9.80 -17.03
CA LEU A 231 8.22 11.21 -17.43
C LEU A 231 7.02 11.73 -18.22
N ILE A 232 6.44 10.92 -19.12
CA ILE A 232 5.25 11.31 -19.86
C ILE A 232 4.05 11.42 -18.92
N MET A 233 3.89 10.45 -18.02
CA MET A 233 2.88 10.50 -16.97
C MET A 233 2.98 11.79 -16.15
N TRP A 234 4.16 12.12 -15.60
CA TRP A 234 4.32 13.34 -14.81
C TRP A 234 4.12 14.61 -15.62
N ARG A 235 4.53 14.64 -16.90
CA ARG A 235 4.20 15.76 -17.79
C ARG A 235 2.69 15.92 -17.99
N ASN A 236 1.96 14.82 -18.17
CA ASN A 236 0.50 14.87 -18.26
C ASN A 236 -0.13 15.35 -16.95
N VAL A 237 0.32 14.88 -15.78
CA VAL A 237 -0.15 15.37 -14.47
C VAL A 237 0.15 16.85 -14.26
N LEU A 238 1.36 17.32 -14.60
CA LEU A 238 1.73 18.73 -14.52
C LEU A 238 0.87 19.61 -15.44
N HIS A 239 0.51 19.10 -16.63
CA HIS A 239 -0.43 19.77 -17.51
C HIS A 239 -1.82 19.88 -16.86
N LEU A 240 -2.32 18.81 -16.23
CA LEU A 240 -3.60 18.84 -15.50
C LEU A 240 -3.58 19.82 -14.34
N ILE A 241 -2.49 19.89 -13.57
CA ILE A 241 -2.29 20.91 -12.52
C ILE A 241 -2.37 22.32 -13.12
N GLY A 242 -1.77 22.53 -14.30
CA GLY A 242 -1.83 23.82 -15.00
C GLY A 242 -3.25 24.23 -15.42
N LEU A 243 -4.16 23.27 -15.66
CA LEU A 243 -5.56 23.54 -16.00
C LEU A 243 -6.42 23.91 -14.78
N GLN A 244 -6.14 23.34 -13.60
CA GLN A 244 -6.87 23.59 -12.35
C GLN A 244 -5.92 23.83 -11.17
N PRO A 245 -5.11 24.91 -11.17
CA PRO A 245 -4.01 25.06 -10.21
C PRO A 245 -4.45 25.39 -8.78
N TRP A 246 -5.64 25.94 -8.59
CA TRP A 246 -6.09 26.47 -7.29
C TRP A 246 -6.86 25.46 -6.46
N SER A 247 -7.92 24.89 -7.03
CA SER A 247 -8.77 23.90 -6.37
C SER A 247 -8.38 22.45 -6.67
N GLY A 248 -7.56 22.24 -7.70
CA GLY A 248 -7.37 20.92 -8.29
C GLY A 248 -8.63 20.46 -9.04
N TRP A 249 -8.58 19.21 -9.50
CA TRP A 249 -9.69 18.56 -10.20
C TRP A 249 -10.75 17.95 -9.27
N GLY A 250 -10.45 17.85 -7.97
CA GLY A 250 -11.26 17.12 -7.00
C GLY A 250 -10.56 15.86 -6.50
N TRP A 251 -10.92 15.43 -5.30
CA TRP A 251 -10.37 14.21 -4.71
C TRP A 251 -10.88 12.97 -5.45
N GLY A 252 -9.95 12.13 -5.92
CA GLY A 252 -10.27 10.95 -6.71
C GLY A 252 -10.63 11.21 -8.18
N GLU A 253 -10.36 12.40 -8.71
CA GLU A 253 -10.76 12.82 -10.08
C GLU A 253 -9.63 12.72 -11.11
N LEU A 254 -8.47 12.18 -10.75
CA LEU A 254 -7.30 12.15 -11.63
C LEU A 254 -7.52 11.31 -12.90
N ASP A 255 -8.22 10.19 -12.78
CA ASP A 255 -8.54 9.30 -13.89
C ASP A 255 -9.49 9.97 -14.89
N TYR A 256 -10.54 10.60 -14.38
CA TYR A 256 -11.47 11.43 -15.14
C TYR A 256 -10.74 12.61 -15.81
N ALA A 257 -9.96 13.38 -15.05
CA ALA A 257 -9.19 14.51 -15.56
C ALA A 257 -8.25 14.07 -16.70
N HIS A 258 -7.58 12.92 -16.54
CA HIS A 258 -6.70 12.36 -17.56
C HIS A 258 -7.46 11.84 -18.79
N PHE A 259 -8.68 11.33 -18.62
CA PHE A 259 -9.54 10.92 -19.73
C PHE A 259 -10.11 12.11 -20.51
N ILE A 260 -10.64 13.11 -19.80
CA ILE A 260 -11.36 14.24 -20.39
C ILE A 260 -10.42 15.24 -21.08
N THR A 261 -9.12 15.18 -20.80
CA THR A 261 -8.12 16.12 -21.31
C THR A 261 -7.41 15.57 -22.55
N LEU A 262 -7.46 16.35 -23.64
CA LEU A 262 -6.61 16.12 -24.82
C LEU A 262 -5.28 16.83 -24.62
N TYR A 263 -4.18 16.08 -24.67
CA TYR A 263 -2.85 16.63 -24.47
C TYR A 263 -2.25 17.17 -25.79
N PRO A 264 -1.53 18.30 -25.76
CA PRO A 264 -0.86 18.85 -26.95
C PRO A 264 0.35 18.01 -27.42
N GLY A 265 0.71 16.96 -26.69
CA GLY A 265 1.81 16.06 -27.03
C GLY A 265 1.52 14.64 -26.54
N ALA A 266 2.56 13.81 -26.43
CA ALA A 266 2.37 12.42 -26.04
C ALA A 266 1.57 12.26 -24.73
N ARG A 267 0.58 11.36 -24.80
CA ARG A 267 -0.29 10.93 -23.71
C ARG A 267 0.26 9.64 -23.12
N PHE A 268 0.16 9.50 -21.80
CA PHE A 268 0.40 8.24 -21.13
C PHE A 268 -0.63 7.21 -21.59
N CYS A 269 -0.21 5.97 -21.86
CA CYS A 269 -1.10 5.02 -22.52
C CYS A 269 -2.25 4.51 -21.64
N HIS A 270 -2.06 4.45 -20.32
CA HIS A 270 -3.09 3.96 -19.40
C HIS A 270 -3.84 5.13 -18.75
N ILE A 271 -5.03 4.85 -18.23
CA ILE A 271 -5.71 5.78 -17.33
C ILE A 271 -4.95 5.85 -16.01
N LEU A 272 -4.84 7.06 -15.46
CA LEU A 272 -4.09 7.35 -14.24
C LEU A 272 -5.03 7.38 -13.03
N ASP A 273 -4.98 6.33 -12.20
CA ASP A 273 -5.64 6.30 -10.89
C ASP A 273 -4.83 7.07 -9.82
N ASN A 274 -3.53 7.27 -10.06
CA ASN A 274 -2.64 8.02 -9.18
C ASN A 274 -1.48 8.67 -9.94
N ALA A 275 -0.93 9.77 -9.41
CA ALA A 275 0.25 10.42 -9.99
C ALA A 275 1.58 9.69 -9.68
N HIS A 276 1.53 8.64 -8.86
CA HIS A 276 2.67 7.86 -8.39
C HIS A 276 3.78 8.73 -7.77
N ASN A 277 3.36 9.86 -7.20
CA ASN A 277 4.20 10.83 -6.52
C ASN A 277 3.27 11.67 -5.65
N LEU A 278 3.36 11.50 -4.33
CA LEU A 278 2.39 12.07 -3.39
C LEU A 278 2.27 13.61 -3.51
N PRO A 279 3.36 14.41 -3.59
CA PRO A 279 3.24 15.85 -3.83
C PRO A 279 2.49 16.21 -5.12
N LEU A 280 2.81 15.56 -6.24
CA LEU A 280 2.11 15.80 -7.52
C LEU A 280 0.64 15.37 -7.44
N HIS A 281 0.35 14.28 -6.74
CA HIS A 281 -1.01 13.78 -6.58
C HIS A 281 -1.87 14.75 -5.76
N LEU A 282 -1.34 15.25 -4.62
CA LEU A 282 -2.03 16.27 -3.85
C LEU A 282 -2.25 17.55 -4.67
N ALA A 283 -1.29 17.94 -5.49
CA ALA A 283 -1.40 19.13 -6.32
C ALA A 283 -2.45 19.01 -7.43
N VAL A 284 -2.58 17.85 -8.08
CA VAL A 284 -3.57 17.67 -9.16
C VAL A 284 -4.99 17.54 -8.63
N GLU A 285 -5.19 16.90 -7.48
CA GLU A 285 -6.52 16.69 -6.91
C GLU A 285 -7.01 17.85 -6.04
N LEU A 286 -6.16 18.41 -5.19
CA LEU A 286 -6.53 19.45 -4.21
C LEU A 286 -6.03 20.86 -4.58
N GLY A 287 -5.22 20.97 -5.64
CA GLY A 287 -4.60 22.22 -6.06
C GLY A 287 -3.29 22.54 -5.34
N LEU A 288 -2.54 23.47 -5.92
CA LEU A 288 -1.23 23.90 -5.42
C LEU A 288 -1.27 24.49 -4.00
N PRO A 289 -2.25 25.34 -3.61
CA PRO A 289 -2.29 25.90 -2.25
C PRO A 289 -2.38 24.82 -1.17
N ALA A 290 -3.27 23.85 -1.35
CA ALA A 290 -3.45 22.75 -0.39
C ALA A 290 -2.21 21.83 -0.37
N ALA A 291 -1.67 21.47 -1.54
CA ALA A 291 -0.48 20.64 -1.62
C ALA A 291 0.74 21.29 -0.96
N LEU A 292 0.97 22.59 -1.21
CA LEU A 292 2.07 23.34 -0.59
C LEU A 292 1.90 23.46 0.92
N LEU A 293 0.68 23.67 1.41
CA LEU A 293 0.40 23.72 2.84
C LEU A 293 0.69 22.38 3.52
N LEU A 294 0.18 21.27 2.96
CA LEU A 294 0.34 19.93 3.53
C LEU A 294 1.80 19.46 3.47
N CYS A 295 2.44 19.56 2.30
CA CYS A 295 3.84 19.18 2.13
C CYS A 295 4.77 20.10 2.91
N GLY A 296 4.52 21.42 2.90
CA GLY A 296 5.30 22.40 3.65
C GLY A 296 5.20 22.19 5.16
N ALA A 297 4.00 21.94 5.69
CA ALA A 297 3.80 21.62 7.10
C ALA A 297 4.52 20.31 7.48
N ALA A 298 4.42 19.26 6.65
CA ALA A 298 5.13 18.01 6.89
C ALA A 298 6.66 18.22 6.92
N LEU A 299 7.22 18.91 5.93
CA LEU A 299 8.66 19.23 5.87
C LEU A 299 9.11 20.07 7.07
N LEU A 300 8.32 21.05 7.49
CA LEU A 300 8.60 21.88 8.66
C LEU A 300 8.61 21.05 9.95
N LEU A 301 7.64 20.15 10.12
CA LEU A 301 7.57 19.25 11.27
C LEU A 301 8.76 18.28 11.30
N ILE A 302 9.12 17.70 10.15
CA ILE A 302 10.30 16.84 9.99
C ILE A 302 11.57 17.62 10.33
N ALA A 303 11.73 18.84 9.79
CA ALA A 303 12.89 19.66 10.04
C ALA A 303 13.04 20.04 11.51
N ARG A 304 11.93 20.34 12.19
CA ARG A 304 11.92 20.60 13.64
C ARG A 304 12.22 19.36 14.47
N ALA A 305 11.79 18.18 14.02
CA ALA A 305 12.05 16.92 14.71
C ALA A 305 13.49 16.42 14.54
N LYS A 306 14.23 16.92 13.53
CA LYS A 306 15.64 16.59 13.23
C LYS A 306 15.93 15.08 13.26
N PRO A 307 15.20 14.25 12.47
CA PRO A 307 15.37 12.79 12.49
C PRO A 307 16.80 12.34 12.21
N TRP A 308 17.56 13.08 11.41
CA TRP A 308 18.97 12.81 11.12
C TRP A 308 19.89 12.87 12.34
N ALA A 309 19.48 13.53 13.43
CA ALA A 309 20.24 13.60 14.68
C ALA A 309 19.73 12.63 15.77
N GLU A 310 18.72 11.80 15.45
CA GLU A 310 18.06 10.93 16.42
C GLU A 310 19.00 9.85 16.98
N GLN A 311 18.96 9.66 18.30
CA GLN A 311 19.80 8.69 19.02
C GLN A 311 18.97 7.60 19.73
N HIS A 312 17.67 7.84 19.93
CA HIS A 312 16.82 6.90 20.65
C HIS A 312 16.33 5.80 19.70
N SER A 313 16.68 4.54 19.99
CA SER A 313 16.39 3.36 19.15
C SER A 313 14.94 3.28 18.66
N THR A 314 13.97 3.52 19.55
CA THR A 314 12.54 3.44 19.18
C THR A 314 12.12 4.56 18.23
N ARG A 315 12.72 5.74 18.34
CA ARG A 315 12.45 6.86 17.40
C ARG A 315 13.17 6.62 16.07
N GLN A 316 14.36 6.02 16.09
CA GLN A 316 15.05 5.56 14.89
C GLN A 316 14.24 4.52 14.11
N LEU A 317 13.62 3.55 14.80
CA LEU A 317 12.69 2.60 14.17
C LEU A 317 11.55 3.34 13.46
N ALA A 318 10.85 4.22 14.18
CA ALA A 318 9.71 4.95 13.64
C ALA A 318 10.09 5.88 12.47
N TRP A 319 11.20 6.63 12.59
CA TRP A 319 11.71 7.46 11.50
C TRP A 319 12.21 6.63 10.32
N GLY A 320 12.82 5.47 10.56
CA GLY A 320 13.26 4.55 9.51
C GLY A 320 12.07 4.04 8.69
N VAL A 321 10.99 3.61 9.36
CA VAL A 321 9.76 3.16 8.68
C VAL A 321 9.07 4.31 7.94
N LEU A 322 8.95 5.48 8.56
CA LEU A 322 8.40 6.66 7.86
C LEU A 322 9.27 7.06 6.66
N GLY A 323 10.59 6.94 6.74
CA GLY A 323 11.50 7.18 5.63
C GLY A 323 11.29 6.18 4.48
N VAL A 324 11.09 4.90 4.79
CA VAL A 324 10.75 3.86 3.81
C VAL A 324 9.43 4.19 3.10
N ILE A 325 8.39 4.55 3.87
CA ILE A 325 7.07 4.92 3.34
C ILE A 325 7.14 6.21 2.53
N ALA A 326 7.88 7.21 2.99
CA ALA A 326 8.06 8.49 2.30
C ALA A 326 8.77 8.28 0.95
N LEU A 327 9.87 7.53 0.93
CA LEU A 327 10.60 7.22 -0.31
C LEU A 327 9.71 6.45 -1.29
N HIS A 328 8.93 5.50 -0.78
CA HIS A 328 7.97 4.76 -1.60
C HIS A 328 6.86 5.68 -2.15
N SER A 329 6.37 6.64 -1.35
CA SER A 329 5.33 7.61 -1.74
C SER A 329 5.79 8.64 -2.78
N LEU A 330 7.09 8.72 -3.07
CA LEU A 330 7.63 9.54 -4.16
C LEU A 330 7.65 8.81 -5.51
N LEU A 331 7.46 7.49 -5.50
CA LEU A 331 7.58 6.61 -6.67
C LEU A 331 6.29 5.84 -6.98
N GLU A 332 5.46 5.61 -5.96
CA GLU A 332 4.19 4.88 -5.99
C GLU A 332 3.28 5.46 -4.89
N TYR A 333 2.16 4.79 -4.61
CA TYR A 333 1.11 5.27 -3.72
C TYR A 333 0.81 4.28 -2.57
N PRO A 334 1.80 3.94 -1.72
CA PRO A 334 1.63 2.93 -0.66
C PRO A 334 0.56 3.32 0.37
N LEU A 335 0.35 4.62 0.60
CA LEU A 335 -0.61 5.12 1.58
C LEU A 335 -2.08 4.90 1.19
N TRP A 336 -2.37 4.36 0.00
CA TRP A 336 -3.71 3.90 -0.38
C TRP A 336 -4.02 2.50 0.15
N TYR A 337 -3.03 1.82 0.75
CA TYR A 337 -3.17 0.47 1.25
C TYR A 337 -3.14 0.45 2.79
N GLY A 338 -4.14 -0.18 3.38
CA GLY A 338 -4.34 -0.26 4.84
C GLY A 338 -3.09 -0.63 5.67
N PRO A 339 -2.25 -1.61 5.27
CA PRO A 339 -1.07 -1.96 6.06
C PRO A 339 -0.04 -0.84 6.17
N PHE A 340 0.14 -0.05 5.09
CA PHE A 340 1.05 1.10 5.10
C PHE A 340 0.46 2.28 5.87
N GLN A 341 -0.85 2.52 5.77
CA GLN A 341 -1.55 3.49 6.62
C GLN A 341 -1.38 3.16 8.10
N LEU A 342 -1.56 1.88 8.46
CA LEU A 342 -1.33 1.37 9.81
C LEU A 342 0.13 1.55 10.22
N ALA A 343 1.09 1.20 9.37
CA ALA A 343 2.51 1.35 9.70
C ALA A 343 2.94 2.81 9.90
N ALA A 344 2.47 3.73 9.05
CA ALA A 344 2.70 5.16 9.22
C ALA A 344 2.08 5.67 10.52
N SER A 345 0.82 5.29 10.81
CA SER A 345 0.11 5.70 12.02
C SER A 345 0.77 5.19 13.30
N LEU A 346 1.23 3.93 13.30
CA LEU A 346 1.97 3.34 14.42
C LEU A 346 3.33 4.02 14.62
N SER A 347 4.01 4.37 13.54
CA SER A 347 5.28 5.10 13.62
C SER A 347 5.08 6.50 14.21
N LEU A 348 4.07 7.23 13.76
CA LEU A 348 3.70 8.54 14.33
C LEU A 348 3.31 8.41 15.81
N LEU A 349 2.55 7.38 16.18
CA LEU A 349 2.20 7.10 17.58
C LEU A 349 3.45 6.84 18.43
N LEU A 350 4.40 6.03 17.95
CA LEU A 350 5.67 5.77 18.65
C LEU A 350 6.49 7.05 18.84
N LEU A 351 6.54 7.94 17.84
CA LEU A 351 7.22 9.23 17.94
C LEU A 351 6.55 10.14 18.96
N TRP A 352 5.22 10.25 18.90
CA TRP A 352 4.44 11.08 19.82
C TRP A 352 4.61 10.62 21.28
N LEU A 353 4.44 9.32 21.53
CA LEU A 353 4.62 8.72 22.86
C LEU A 353 6.06 8.81 23.37
N SER A 354 7.05 8.63 22.49
CA SER A 354 8.46 8.74 22.88
C SER A 354 8.84 10.17 23.26
N ARG A 355 8.30 11.19 22.58
CA ARG A 355 8.54 12.60 22.92
C ARG A 355 7.89 12.96 24.25
N ALA A 356 6.65 12.52 24.46
CA ALA A 356 5.96 12.64 25.74
C ALA A 356 6.78 12.04 26.90
N ALA A 357 7.49 10.92 26.65
CA ALA A 357 8.26 10.21 27.68
C ALA A 357 9.48 11.00 28.12
N ALA A 358 10.15 11.66 27.19
CA ALA A 358 11.28 12.54 27.49
C ALA A 358 10.87 13.75 28.36
N SER A 359 9.61 14.21 28.28
CA SER A 359 9.09 15.34 29.06
C SER A 359 8.49 14.95 30.42
N ASN A 360 8.83 13.79 31.01
CA ASN A 360 8.18 13.18 32.19
C ASN A 360 6.64 13.05 32.08
N SER A 361 6.10 13.25 30.88
CA SER A 361 4.67 13.32 30.61
C SER A 361 4.13 12.01 30.05
N ALA A 362 4.94 11.09 29.51
CA ALA A 362 4.42 9.82 28.97
C ALA A 362 3.98 8.84 30.03
N ASP A 363 4.59 8.82 31.22
CA ASP A 363 4.02 8.00 32.28
C ASP A 363 2.61 8.50 32.61
N HIS A 364 2.34 9.81 32.54
CA HIS A 364 0.97 10.35 32.65
C HIS A 364 0.11 10.21 31.37
N LEU A 365 0.67 10.28 30.15
CA LEU A 365 -0.07 10.18 28.88
C LEU A 365 -0.34 8.73 28.44
N LEU A 366 0.47 7.77 28.89
CA LEU A 366 0.19 6.35 28.78
C LEU A 366 -0.57 5.87 30.01
N ALA A 367 -0.14 6.18 31.25
CA ALA A 367 -0.91 5.74 32.42
C ALA A 367 -2.26 6.48 32.56
N GLY A 368 -2.44 7.70 32.08
CA GLY A 368 -3.75 8.37 32.13
C GLY A 368 -4.83 7.58 31.39
N PRO A 369 -4.69 7.34 30.07
CA PRO A 369 -5.63 6.54 29.28
C PRO A 369 -5.53 5.02 29.50
N TYR A 370 -4.36 4.49 29.88
CA TYR A 370 -4.16 3.04 30.06
C TYR A 370 -4.29 2.52 31.50
N SER A 371 -4.17 3.40 32.51
CA SER A 371 -4.34 3.07 33.93
C SER A 371 -5.66 3.58 34.52
N SER A 372 -6.33 4.57 33.92
CA SER A 372 -7.64 5.01 34.40
C SER A 372 -8.78 4.17 33.82
N SER A 373 -9.82 3.93 34.62
CA SER A 373 -11.05 3.29 34.18
C SER A 373 -11.76 4.07 33.07
N SER A 374 -11.64 5.40 33.05
CA SER A 374 -12.19 6.27 32.00
C SER A 374 -11.42 6.12 30.68
N GLY A 375 -10.09 6.02 30.73
CA GLY A 375 -9.25 5.81 29.56
C GLY A 375 -9.44 4.44 28.91
N TRP A 376 -9.60 3.39 29.72
CA TRP A 376 -10.02 2.08 29.24
C TRP A 376 -11.38 2.15 28.55
N ARG A 377 -12.38 2.81 29.16
CA ARG A 377 -13.71 2.98 28.55
C ARG A 377 -13.65 3.67 27.19
N LEU A 378 -12.88 4.75 27.07
CA LEU A 378 -12.71 5.47 25.80
C LEU A 378 -12.04 4.58 24.74
N ARG A 379 -10.92 3.93 25.06
CA ARG A 379 -10.22 3.05 24.11
C ARG A 379 -11.07 1.85 23.69
N SER A 380 -11.80 1.25 24.63
CA SER A 380 -12.72 0.15 24.35
C SER A 380 -13.90 0.61 23.49
N ALA A 381 -14.44 1.81 23.72
CA ALA A 381 -15.48 2.39 22.86
C ALA A 381 -14.96 2.67 21.45
N LEU A 382 -13.75 3.21 21.31
CA LEU A 382 -13.10 3.42 20.02
C LEU A 382 -12.82 2.09 19.30
N ALA A 383 -12.30 1.09 20.01
CA ALA A 383 -12.08 -0.25 19.45
C ALA A 383 -13.40 -0.88 18.99
N LEU A 384 -14.46 -0.77 19.79
CA LEU A 384 -15.80 -1.25 19.43
C LEU A 384 -16.34 -0.52 18.20
N GLY A 385 -16.16 0.80 18.13
CA GLY A 385 -16.53 1.60 16.96
C GLY A 385 -15.79 1.18 15.69
N LEU A 386 -14.47 0.94 15.78
CA LEU A 386 -13.67 0.41 14.66
C LEU A 386 -14.14 -0.97 14.22
N VAL A 387 -14.43 -1.87 15.17
CA VAL A 387 -14.95 -3.22 14.87
C VAL A 387 -16.33 -3.15 14.23
N ALA A 388 -17.23 -2.31 14.76
CA ALA A 388 -18.57 -2.11 14.20
C ALA A 388 -18.50 -1.50 12.79
N GLY A 389 -17.65 -0.50 12.57
CA GLY A 389 -17.42 0.10 11.26
C GLY A 389 -16.82 -0.89 10.26
N ALA A 390 -15.83 -1.70 10.68
CA ALA A 390 -15.27 -2.76 9.85
C ALA A 390 -16.31 -3.84 9.51
N ALA A 391 -17.14 -4.25 10.47
CA ALA A 391 -18.22 -5.19 10.24
C ALA A 391 -19.27 -4.63 9.25
N TYR A 392 -19.65 -3.37 9.41
CA TYR A 392 -20.55 -2.70 8.47
C TYR A 392 -19.95 -2.64 7.06
N ALA A 393 -18.70 -2.21 6.92
CA ALA A 393 -18.02 -2.16 5.64
C ALA A 393 -17.87 -3.56 5.00
N ALA A 394 -17.62 -4.60 5.80
CA ALA A 394 -17.57 -5.97 5.32
C ALA A 394 -18.94 -6.45 4.80
N ILE A 395 -20.02 -6.15 5.52
CA ILE A 395 -21.39 -6.49 5.13
C ILE A 395 -21.79 -5.74 3.86
N ASP A 396 -21.49 -4.44 3.80
CA ASP A 396 -21.80 -3.59 2.65
C ASP A 396 -21.03 -4.05 1.40
N TYR A 397 -19.74 -4.37 1.54
CA TYR A 397 -18.95 -4.94 0.47
C TYR A 397 -19.45 -6.31 0.03
N ALA A 398 -19.78 -7.20 0.98
CA ALA A 398 -20.30 -8.53 0.68
C ALA A 398 -21.61 -8.50 -0.11
N ARG A 399 -22.45 -7.47 0.12
CA ARG A 399 -23.68 -7.23 -0.65
C ARG A 399 -23.39 -6.89 -2.11
N VAL A 400 -22.48 -5.94 -2.35
CA VAL A 400 -22.11 -5.50 -3.71
C VAL A 400 -21.34 -6.58 -4.46
N LEU A 401 -20.48 -7.33 -3.77
CA LEU A 401 -19.70 -8.44 -4.31
C LEU A 401 -20.56 -9.47 -5.04
N GLN A 402 -21.82 -9.70 -4.63
CA GLN A 402 -22.70 -10.69 -5.26
C GLN A 402 -22.95 -10.44 -6.74
N PHE A 403 -22.93 -9.18 -7.18
CA PHE A 403 -23.13 -8.81 -8.59
C PHE A 403 -21.92 -9.18 -9.46
N TYR A 404 -20.74 -9.36 -8.85
CA TYR A 404 -19.51 -9.75 -9.52
C TYR A 404 -19.22 -11.25 -9.41
N LEU A 405 -20.00 -11.98 -8.62
CA LEU A 405 -19.86 -13.42 -8.44
C LEU A 405 -20.77 -14.21 -9.41
N PRO A 406 -20.29 -15.36 -9.93
CA PRO A 406 -21.15 -16.30 -10.65
C PRO A 406 -22.24 -16.85 -9.72
N ALA A 407 -23.39 -17.23 -10.28
CA ALA A 407 -24.56 -17.65 -9.51
C ALA A 407 -24.26 -18.76 -8.48
N SER A 408 -23.35 -19.68 -8.80
CA SER A 408 -22.93 -20.78 -7.92
C SER A 408 -22.11 -20.34 -6.69
N ALA A 409 -21.45 -19.19 -6.74
CA ALA A 409 -20.61 -18.67 -5.66
C ALA A 409 -21.33 -17.63 -4.78
N ARG A 410 -22.59 -17.28 -5.11
CA ARG A 410 -23.37 -16.30 -4.36
C ARG A 410 -23.82 -16.86 -3.01
N THR A 411 -23.74 -16.03 -1.98
CA THR A 411 -24.19 -16.39 -0.64
C THR A 411 -25.71 -16.37 -0.54
N ARG A 412 -26.30 -17.38 0.11
CA ARG A 412 -27.77 -17.47 0.35
C ARG A 412 -28.36 -16.29 1.11
N LEU A 413 -27.55 -15.58 1.90
CA LEU A 413 -27.98 -14.39 2.64
C LEU A 413 -28.33 -13.20 1.71
N PHE A 414 -27.85 -13.24 0.47
CA PHE A 414 -28.01 -12.20 -0.55
C PHE A 414 -28.40 -12.80 -1.91
N SER A 415 -28.95 -14.03 -1.94
CA SER A 415 -29.05 -14.85 -3.16
C SER A 415 -30.09 -14.37 -4.19
N GLU A 416 -30.97 -13.45 -3.81
CA GLU A 416 -31.73 -12.65 -4.77
C GLU A 416 -31.24 -11.21 -4.73
N PRO A 417 -30.18 -10.87 -5.49
CA PRO A 417 -29.75 -9.49 -5.62
C PRO A 417 -30.83 -8.70 -6.36
N SER A 418 -31.84 -8.23 -5.65
CA SER A 418 -32.72 -7.20 -6.18
C SER A 418 -31.95 -5.87 -6.21
N LEU A 419 -32.05 -5.14 -7.32
CA LEU A 419 -31.45 -3.80 -7.43
C LEU A 419 -31.89 -2.90 -6.26
N SER A 420 -33.13 -3.08 -5.76
CA SER A 420 -33.67 -2.36 -4.60
C SER A 420 -32.95 -2.64 -3.27
N SER A 421 -32.46 -3.87 -3.05
CA SER A 421 -31.65 -4.18 -1.86
C SER A 421 -30.23 -3.62 -1.98
N ALA A 422 -29.74 -3.48 -3.21
CA ALA A 422 -28.39 -3.02 -3.51
C ALA A 422 -28.25 -1.48 -3.44
N HIS A 423 -29.30 -0.72 -3.77
CA HIS A 423 -29.38 0.74 -3.53
C HIS A 423 -29.27 1.15 -2.05
N ARG A 424 -29.30 0.20 -1.11
CA ARG A 424 -29.01 0.43 0.32
C ARG A 424 -27.52 0.44 0.64
N SER A 425 -26.65 0.26 -0.35
CA SER A 425 -25.20 0.30 -0.15
C SER A 425 -24.70 1.73 -0.10
N TRP A 426 -24.04 2.09 1.01
CA TRP A 426 -23.56 3.45 1.23
C TRP A 426 -22.07 3.60 0.91
N LEU A 427 -21.23 2.64 1.29
CA LEU A 427 -19.78 2.72 1.06
C LEU A 427 -19.38 2.26 -0.34
N PHE A 428 -20.05 1.22 -0.84
CA PHE A 428 -19.69 0.55 -2.09
C PHE A 428 -20.74 0.69 -3.20
N GLY A 429 -21.73 1.58 -3.04
CA GLY A 429 -22.82 1.79 -4.00
C GLY A 429 -22.32 2.14 -5.41
N HIS A 430 -21.23 2.89 -5.53
CA HIS A 430 -20.61 3.24 -6.81
C HIS A 430 -20.18 2.02 -7.65
N TRP A 431 -19.80 0.90 -7.03
CA TRP A 431 -19.50 -0.34 -7.76
C TRP A 431 -20.76 -1.04 -8.26
N LEU A 432 -21.89 -0.91 -7.56
CA LEU A 432 -23.17 -1.36 -8.09
C LEU A 432 -23.55 -0.54 -9.33
N ASP A 433 -23.42 0.78 -9.23
CA ASP A 433 -23.70 1.70 -10.33
C ASP A 433 -22.81 1.36 -11.54
N PHE A 434 -21.53 1.04 -11.31
CA PHE A 434 -20.61 0.56 -12.36
C PHE A 434 -21.08 -0.77 -12.97
N ALA A 435 -21.47 -1.74 -12.15
CA ALA A 435 -21.98 -3.02 -12.63
C ALA A 435 -23.25 -2.82 -13.47
N GLN A 436 -24.16 -1.95 -13.05
CA GLN A 436 -25.38 -1.62 -13.76
C GLN A 436 -25.09 -0.89 -15.08
N ALA A 437 -24.22 0.12 -15.03
CA ALA A 437 -23.78 0.88 -16.19
C ALA A 437 -23.21 -0.05 -17.26
N THR A 438 -22.33 -0.97 -16.89
CA THR A 438 -21.63 -1.85 -17.83
C THR A 438 -22.40 -3.09 -18.27
N SER A 439 -23.46 -3.49 -17.56
CA SER A 439 -24.28 -4.68 -17.90
C SER A 439 -25.60 -4.34 -18.61
N THR A 440 -26.14 -3.13 -18.43
CA THR A 440 -27.40 -2.72 -19.05
C THR A 440 -27.16 -2.31 -20.52
N PRO A 441 -27.86 -2.89 -21.51
CA PRO A 441 -27.85 -2.41 -22.89
C PRO A 441 -28.49 -1.02 -23.00
N VAL A 442 -28.01 -0.20 -23.93
CA VAL A 442 -28.56 1.14 -24.17
C VAL A 442 -29.58 1.08 -25.31
N ASP A 443 -30.80 1.55 -25.05
CA ASP A 443 -31.91 1.66 -25.99
C ASP A 443 -32.63 3.01 -25.86
N ALA A 444 -33.57 3.30 -26.76
CA ALA A 444 -34.27 4.59 -26.78
C ALA A 444 -35.10 4.85 -25.51
N GLY A 445 -35.58 3.81 -24.82
CA GLY A 445 -36.39 3.92 -23.61
C GLY A 445 -35.57 4.21 -22.36
N ASN A 446 -34.27 3.85 -22.36
CA ASN A 446 -33.39 4.04 -21.22
C ASN A 446 -32.24 5.05 -21.44
N ALA A 447 -32.13 5.64 -22.64
CA ALA A 447 -30.99 6.47 -23.04
C ALA A 447 -30.68 7.62 -22.07
N THR A 448 -31.69 8.37 -21.59
CA THR A 448 -31.48 9.47 -20.64
C THR A 448 -30.87 8.99 -19.34
N ARG A 449 -31.44 7.94 -18.74
CA ARG A 449 -30.94 7.36 -17.49
C ARG A 449 -29.54 6.79 -17.67
N MET A 450 -29.28 6.13 -18.80
CA MET A 450 -27.96 5.56 -19.09
C MET A 450 -26.92 6.64 -19.33
N GLN A 451 -27.28 7.77 -19.94
CA GLN A 451 -26.38 8.92 -20.08
C GLN A 451 -25.94 9.42 -18.70
N GLU A 452 -26.89 9.76 -17.82
CA GLU A 452 -26.61 10.29 -16.48
C GLU A 452 -25.79 9.30 -15.63
N LEU A 453 -26.16 8.02 -15.66
CA LEU A 453 -25.45 6.98 -14.92
C LEU A 453 -24.00 6.81 -15.41
N ASN A 454 -23.79 6.72 -16.74
CA ASN A 454 -22.44 6.49 -17.26
C ASN A 454 -21.57 7.75 -17.11
N GLU A 455 -22.13 8.95 -17.25
CA GLU A 455 -21.40 10.20 -16.97
C GLU A 455 -20.93 10.25 -15.50
N ALA A 456 -21.79 9.88 -14.55
CA ALA A 456 -21.38 9.77 -13.14
C ALA A 456 -20.29 8.69 -12.94
N ILE A 457 -20.38 7.57 -13.65
CA ILE A 457 -19.39 6.48 -13.56
C ILE A 457 -18.04 6.84 -14.18
N LEU A 458 -17.97 7.77 -15.15
CA LEU A 458 -16.68 8.22 -15.69
C LEU A 458 -15.77 8.83 -14.63
N HIS A 459 -16.35 9.44 -13.59
CA HIS A 459 -15.61 9.99 -12.44
C HIS A 459 -15.03 8.91 -11.51
N LEU A 460 -15.47 7.66 -11.65
CA LEU A 460 -14.96 6.52 -10.89
C LEU A 460 -14.02 5.64 -11.72
N SER A 461 -14.40 5.38 -12.97
CA SER A 461 -13.66 4.49 -13.86
C SER A 461 -13.97 4.83 -15.33
N PRO A 462 -13.13 5.66 -15.96
CA PRO A 462 -13.27 5.99 -17.38
C PRO A 462 -12.73 4.85 -18.25
N GLU A 463 -13.57 3.81 -18.41
CA GLU A 463 -13.27 2.63 -19.22
C GLU A 463 -13.98 2.65 -20.58
N PRO A 464 -13.42 1.98 -21.62
CA PRO A 464 -14.03 1.88 -22.94
C PRO A 464 -15.52 1.52 -22.92
N ARG A 465 -15.92 0.54 -22.09
CA ARG A 465 -17.31 0.09 -21.99
C ARG A 465 -18.28 1.16 -21.48
N VAL A 466 -17.82 2.06 -20.62
CA VAL A 466 -18.61 3.19 -20.09
C VAL A 466 -18.70 4.27 -21.17
N ILE A 467 -17.57 4.58 -21.81
CA ILE A 467 -17.48 5.60 -22.85
C ILE A 467 -18.34 5.25 -24.07
N GLU A 468 -18.29 3.99 -24.53
CA GLU A 468 -19.13 3.48 -25.62
C GLU A 468 -20.62 3.70 -25.34
N ARG A 469 -21.05 3.51 -24.09
CA ARG A 469 -22.45 3.68 -23.68
C ARG A 469 -22.86 5.14 -23.69
N ILE A 470 -22.01 6.04 -23.22
CA ILE A 470 -22.24 7.50 -23.26
C ILE A 470 -22.41 7.98 -24.69
N ILE A 471 -21.53 7.54 -25.60
CA ILE A 471 -21.61 7.92 -27.01
C ILE A 471 -22.93 7.39 -27.61
N ARG A 472 -23.30 6.15 -27.30
CA ARG A 472 -24.55 5.54 -27.79
C ARG A 472 -25.80 6.21 -27.23
N SER A 473 -25.86 6.49 -25.94
CA SER A 473 -27.00 7.19 -25.33
C SER A 473 -27.11 8.61 -25.86
N ALA A 474 -25.99 9.34 -26.02
CA ALA A 474 -25.99 10.67 -26.61
C ALA A 474 -26.51 10.66 -28.05
N ALA A 475 -26.12 9.67 -28.86
CA ALA A 475 -26.62 9.52 -30.23
C ALA A 475 -28.14 9.24 -30.28
N LEU A 476 -28.66 8.36 -29.42
CA LEU A 476 -30.11 8.08 -29.33
C LEU A 476 -30.91 9.30 -28.86
N LEU A 477 -30.32 10.14 -28.00
CA LEU A 477 -30.90 11.39 -27.53
C LEU A 477 -30.70 12.55 -28.52
N GLN A 478 -30.08 12.31 -29.68
CA GLN A 478 -29.74 13.31 -30.68
C GLN A 478 -28.83 14.45 -30.16
N ARG A 479 -28.03 14.17 -29.12
CA ARG A 479 -27.01 15.07 -28.55
C ARG A 479 -25.66 14.82 -29.20
N PHE A 480 -25.56 15.15 -30.49
CA PHE A 480 -24.38 14.83 -31.30
C PHE A 480 -23.12 15.58 -30.88
N ASP A 481 -23.27 16.75 -30.28
CA ASP A 481 -22.20 17.54 -29.66
C ASP A 481 -21.53 16.75 -28.51
N VAL A 482 -22.33 16.16 -27.62
CA VAL A 482 -21.87 15.31 -26.52
C VAL A 482 -21.22 14.03 -27.06
N ALA A 483 -21.86 13.38 -28.02
CA ALA A 483 -21.30 12.18 -28.65
C ALA A 483 -19.92 12.46 -29.26
N TRP A 484 -19.79 13.55 -30.02
CA TRP A 484 -18.53 13.95 -30.66
C TRP A 484 -17.44 14.29 -29.64
N PHE A 485 -17.80 15.00 -28.57
CA PHE A 485 -16.89 15.35 -27.48
C PHE A 485 -16.23 14.10 -26.85
N TYR A 486 -17.01 13.07 -26.57
CA TYR A 486 -16.49 11.81 -26.01
C TYR A 486 -15.80 10.94 -27.06
N LEU A 487 -16.24 10.97 -28.32
CA LEU A 487 -15.64 10.21 -29.42
C LEU A 487 -14.15 10.57 -29.61
N GLN A 488 -13.83 11.86 -29.64
CA GLN A 488 -12.46 12.35 -29.77
C GLN A 488 -11.56 11.86 -28.62
N ARG A 489 -12.09 11.90 -27.39
CA ARG A 489 -11.38 11.45 -26.19
C ARG A 489 -11.23 9.95 -26.12
N TYR A 490 -12.24 9.20 -26.58
CA TYR A 490 -12.17 7.75 -26.68
C TYR A 490 -11.04 7.33 -27.63
N GLN A 491 -10.99 7.93 -28.82
CA GLN A 491 -9.94 7.66 -29.80
C GLN A 491 -8.54 8.01 -29.26
N ALA A 492 -8.40 9.10 -28.51
CA ALA A 492 -7.12 9.53 -27.97
C ALA A 492 -6.65 8.67 -26.77
N ALA A 493 -7.57 8.24 -25.91
CA ALA A 493 -7.25 7.47 -24.71
C ALA A 493 -7.12 5.97 -24.98
N PHE A 494 -7.91 5.43 -25.90
CA PHE A 494 -8.04 4.00 -26.17
C PHE A 494 -8.09 3.73 -27.69
N PRO A 495 -7.01 4.02 -28.44
CA PRO A 495 -7.03 3.96 -29.90
C PRO A 495 -7.31 2.56 -30.46
N ALA A 496 -6.86 1.51 -29.77
CA ALA A 496 -7.09 0.13 -30.19
C ALA A 496 -8.54 -0.30 -29.96
N GLU A 497 -9.06 -0.09 -28.75
CA GLU A 497 -10.44 -0.42 -28.38
C GLU A 497 -11.44 0.39 -29.20
N TYR A 498 -11.12 1.66 -29.48
CA TYR A 498 -11.89 2.50 -30.38
C TYR A 498 -11.97 1.92 -31.80
N ALA A 499 -10.84 1.47 -32.36
CA ALA A 499 -10.80 0.87 -33.69
C ALA A 499 -11.61 -0.44 -33.74
N ASP A 500 -11.58 -1.24 -32.67
CA ASP A 500 -12.37 -2.47 -32.58
C ASP A 500 -13.85 -2.19 -32.34
N TRP A 501 -14.20 -1.17 -31.57
CA TRP A 501 -15.57 -0.70 -31.42
C TRP A 501 -16.16 -0.24 -32.76
N GLN A 502 -15.42 0.56 -33.55
CA GLN A 502 -15.84 0.97 -34.88
C GLN A 502 -16.10 -0.21 -35.83
N LYS A 503 -15.34 -1.32 -35.73
CA LYS A 503 -15.59 -2.52 -36.53
C LYS A 503 -16.87 -3.23 -36.10
N ARG A 504 -17.12 -3.35 -34.78
CA ARG A 504 -18.33 -3.98 -34.23
C ARG A 504 -19.58 -3.18 -34.58
N ASP A 505 -19.52 -1.85 -34.51
CA ASP A 505 -20.66 -0.98 -34.77
C ASP A 505 -21.01 -0.87 -36.27
N LYS A 506 -20.06 -1.19 -37.16
CA LYS A 506 -20.26 -1.27 -38.62
C LYS A 506 -20.79 -2.62 -39.10
N GLN A 507 -20.88 -3.64 -38.25
CA GLN A 507 -21.51 -4.91 -38.59
C GLN A 507 -23.03 -4.77 -38.40
N PRO A 508 -23.84 -5.05 -39.43
CA PRO A 508 -25.28 -4.78 -39.44
C PRO A 508 -26.06 -5.59 -38.39
#